data_AF-A0KFN0-F1
#
_entry.id   AF-A0KFN0-F1
#
_cell.length_a   1.000
_cell.length_b   1.000
_cell.length_c   1.000
_cell.angle_alpha   90.00
_cell.angle_beta   90.00
_cell.angle_gamma   90.00
#
_symmetry.space_group_name_H-M   'P 1'
#
loop_
_entity.id
_entity.type
_entity.pdbx_description
1 polymer ?
#
loop_
_entity_poly.entity_id
_entity_poly.type
_entity_poly.pdbx_seq_one_letter_code
_entity_poly.pdbx_strand_id
1 'polypeptide(L)'
;MLRKASIAGLLLSLLYPALSYGNGYVYPDGGTYEYDIDLGNSSIKNEKGYETKPPLEWDLKRQYNASIDCSNGRIKGPTYFKAIMNESIPPVGGGFMKLNEFLDMKVEIWFEGNRRTYVTAPFTEESNRLEWTCYSPSDRFSYRSGSKGKVTFRVRKPIINGVQIEDRKVVEMFGRLGGSAANGYGPMAMSRIIIKSALLYVPEECTINGGQTIEVEFGDLPGNGLDGNNFEKTVPLTFQCKGGEFEGNALKINLGISGKAASFSDEYLRTTKDGYQGGAVIPDLGIKFKQLDGSQMSINKFYPVSMQGNIGDWGFIAAPVSPAGADVAAGDFYATATIVAEFQ
;
A
#
# COMPACT_ATOMS: atom_id res chain seq x y z
N MET A 1 -9.71 86.04 26.41
CA MET A 1 -8.35 86.05 25.82
C MET A 1 -7.86 84.62 25.65
N LEU A 2 -7.26 84.35 24.50
CA LEU A 2 -6.75 83.07 24.00
C LEU A 2 -5.88 82.27 25.00
N ARG A 3 -5.90 80.93 24.87
CA ARG A 3 -4.78 80.09 24.36
C ARG A 3 -5.19 78.61 24.30
N LYS A 4 -5.31 78.09 23.07
CA LYS A 4 -4.39 77.15 22.37
C LYS A 4 -4.65 75.68 22.71
N ALA A 5 -5.44 75.04 21.84
CA ALA A 5 -5.48 73.59 21.70
C ALA A 5 -4.17 73.10 21.07
N SER A 6 -3.59 72.04 21.63
CA SER A 6 -2.47 71.31 21.03
C SER A 6 -2.94 69.88 20.75
N ILE A 7 -3.00 69.54 19.46
CA ILE A 7 -3.34 68.21 18.96
C ILE A 7 -2.06 67.37 19.01
N ALA A 8 -2.00 66.42 19.94
CA ALA A 8 -0.96 65.41 19.96
C ALA A 8 -1.35 64.28 19.00
N GLY A 9 -0.72 64.24 17.83
CA GLY A 9 -0.83 63.13 16.88
C GLY A 9 -0.09 61.90 17.43
N LEU A 10 -0.83 60.84 17.72
CA LEU A 10 -0.28 59.52 18.05
C LEU A 10 0.18 58.85 16.73
N LEU A 11 1.48 58.83 16.46
CA LEU A 11 2.05 57.97 15.42
C LEU A 11 2.06 56.52 15.93
N LEU A 12 1.14 55.69 15.43
CA LEU A 12 1.21 54.24 15.57
C LEU A 12 2.32 53.73 14.64
N SER A 13 3.51 53.48 15.20
CA SER A 13 4.57 52.75 14.50
C SER A 13 4.15 51.28 14.35
N LEU A 14 3.83 50.87 13.13
CA LEU A 14 3.72 49.47 12.73
C LEU A 14 5.07 48.79 12.95
N LEU A 15 5.21 48.05 14.05
CA LEU A 15 6.33 47.14 14.28
C LEU A 15 6.18 45.96 13.32
N TYR A 16 6.78 46.07 12.14
CA TYR A 16 7.06 44.90 11.32
C TYR A 16 8.09 44.05 12.08
N PRO A 17 7.88 42.72 12.23
CA PRO A 17 8.90 41.87 12.80
C PRO A 17 10.14 41.95 11.89
N ALA A 18 11.23 42.52 12.42
CA ALA A 18 12.50 42.47 11.74
C ALA A 18 12.93 41.01 11.67
N LEU A 19 12.97 40.44 10.47
CA LEU A 19 13.62 39.16 10.25
C LEU A 19 15.08 39.34 10.65
N SER A 20 15.52 38.63 11.69
CA SER A 20 16.93 38.57 12.04
C SER A 20 17.62 37.75 10.95
N TYR A 21 18.36 38.44 10.10
CA TYR A 21 19.18 37.83 9.06
C TYR A 21 20.45 37.26 9.70
N GLY A 22 20.50 35.94 9.86
CA GLY A 22 21.68 35.23 10.33
C GLY A 22 22.61 34.89 9.17
N ASN A 23 23.93 35.04 9.37
CA ASN A 23 24.92 34.71 8.35
C ASN A 23 24.82 33.23 7.93
N GLY A 24 24.56 32.99 6.65
CA GLY A 24 24.37 31.67 6.04
C GLY A 24 22.91 31.19 6.01
N TYR A 25 21.94 31.96 6.50
CA TYR A 25 20.52 31.57 6.43
C TYR A 25 20.04 31.50 4.99
N VAL A 26 19.28 30.44 4.68
CA VAL A 26 18.72 30.20 3.36
C VAL A 26 17.23 30.54 3.38
N TYR A 27 16.81 31.37 2.42
CA TYR A 27 15.44 31.87 2.28
C TYR A 27 14.90 31.50 0.90
N PRO A 28 13.85 30.67 0.79
CA PRO A 28 13.28 30.34 -0.51
C PRO A 28 12.65 31.56 -1.17
N ASP A 29 12.82 31.68 -2.48
CA ASP A 29 12.23 32.77 -3.25
C ASP A 29 10.70 32.64 -3.27
N GLY A 30 9.99 33.71 -2.94
CA GLY A 30 8.52 33.73 -2.98
C GLY A 30 7.83 32.98 -1.84
N GLY A 31 8.58 32.53 -0.82
CA GLY A 31 8.04 31.81 0.33
C GLY A 31 8.37 30.32 0.32
N THR A 32 7.91 29.59 1.34
CA THR A 32 8.14 28.14 1.46
C THR A 32 7.63 27.41 0.22
N TYR A 33 8.52 26.65 -0.43
CA TYR A 33 8.17 25.89 -1.62
C TYR A 33 7.35 24.64 -1.25
N GLU A 34 6.16 24.49 -1.81
CA GLU A 34 5.29 23.36 -1.50
C GLU A 34 5.49 22.20 -2.50
N TYR A 35 5.78 21.02 -1.95
CA TYR A 35 5.84 19.76 -2.66
C TYR A 35 4.57 18.97 -2.37
N ASP A 36 3.60 19.16 -3.25
CA ASP A 36 2.39 18.35 -3.33
C ASP A 36 2.74 16.97 -3.92
N ILE A 37 2.71 15.93 -3.09
CA ILE A 37 3.03 14.56 -3.48
C ILE A 37 1.75 13.72 -3.54
N ASP A 38 1.61 12.98 -4.63
CA ASP A 38 0.61 11.94 -4.80
C ASP A 38 1.33 10.58 -4.72
N LEU A 39 0.94 9.77 -3.75
CA LEU A 39 1.51 8.44 -3.51
C LEU A 39 0.66 7.32 -4.15
N GLY A 40 -0.49 7.67 -4.72
CA GLY A 40 -1.40 6.74 -5.40
C GLY A 40 -2.03 5.70 -4.48
N ASN A 41 -2.43 4.58 -5.10
CA ASN A 41 -3.11 3.48 -4.43
C ASN A 41 -2.13 2.32 -4.22
N SER A 42 -2.13 1.72 -3.03
CA SER A 42 -1.28 0.57 -2.72
C SER A 42 -2.00 -0.40 -1.79
N SER A 43 -1.83 -1.69 -2.03
CA SER A 43 -2.32 -2.71 -1.11
C SER A 43 -1.44 -2.80 0.13
N ILE A 44 -2.04 -3.07 1.28
CA ILE A 44 -1.35 -3.25 2.54
C ILE A 44 -1.82 -4.53 3.22
N LYS A 45 -0.87 -5.33 3.71
CA LYS A 45 -1.20 -6.51 4.51
C LYS A 45 -1.70 -6.04 5.88
N ASN A 46 -2.86 -6.53 6.29
CA ASN A 46 -3.52 -6.10 7.53
C ASN A 46 -2.94 -6.80 8.77
N GLU A 47 -1.64 -6.67 8.99
CA GLU A 47 -0.92 -7.32 10.08
C GLU A 47 -0.15 -6.28 10.87
N LYS A 48 -0.31 -6.25 12.19
CA LYS A 48 0.42 -5.32 13.06
C LYS A 48 1.94 -5.46 12.83
N GLY A 49 2.60 -4.34 12.54
CA GLY A 49 4.02 -4.28 12.25
C GLY A 49 4.38 -4.47 10.78
N TYR A 50 3.42 -4.82 9.91
CA TYR A 50 3.67 -4.85 8.46
C TYR A 50 4.09 -3.47 7.97
N GLU A 51 5.14 -3.44 7.15
CA GLU A 51 5.65 -2.24 6.48
C GLU A 51 5.41 -2.36 4.98
N THR A 52 4.94 -1.29 4.34
CA THR A 52 4.74 -1.27 2.88
C THR A 52 6.05 -1.58 2.14
N LYS A 53 6.02 -2.61 1.29
CA LYS A 53 7.16 -3.09 0.50
C LYS A 53 6.73 -3.29 -0.96
N PRO A 54 7.33 -2.57 -1.93
CA PRO A 54 8.30 -1.48 -1.73
C PRO A 54 7.67 -0.26 -1.03
N PRO A 55 8.48 0.67 -0.49
CA PRO A 55 8.00 1.98 -0.04
C PRO A 55 7.33 2.75 -1.19
N LEU A 56 6.39 3.62 -0.86
CA LEU A 56 5.72 4.48 -1.84
C LEU A 56 6.64 5.66 -2.15
N GLU A 57 7.00 5.86 -3.42
CA GLU A 57 8.01 6.84 -3.82
C GLU A 57 7.39 8.07 -4.49
N TRP A 58 8.10 9.20 -4.40
CA TRP A 58 7.81 10.37 -5.24
C TRP A 58 9.09 10.91 -5.86
N ASP A 59 8.99 11.46 -7.07
CA ASP A 59 10.04 12.27 -7.69
C ASP A 59 9.40 13.33 -8.60
N LEU A 60 9.27 14.55 -8.06
CA LEU A 60 8.61 15.65 -8.74
C LEU A 60 9.48 16.26 -9.86
N LYS A 61 10.77 15.92 -9.94
CA LYS A 61 11.75 16.52 -10.88
C LYS A 61 11.81 18.06 -10.82
N ARG A 62 11.36 18.66 -9.73
CA ARG A 62 11.28 20.12 -9.53
C ARG A 62 12.47 20.66 -8.77
N GLN A 63 12.84 21.90 -9.09
CA GLN A 63 13.82 22.69 -8.35
C GLN A 63 13.17 23.99 -7.86
N TYR A 64 13.73 24.58 -6.81
CA TYR A 64 13.37 25.91 -6.36
C TYR A 64 14.62 26.72 -6.05
N ASN A 65 14.54 28.03 -6.23
CA ASN A 65 15.63 28.93 -5.91
C ASN A 65 15.48 29.45 -4.49
N ALA A 66 16.61 29.68 -3.83
CA ALA A 66 16.67 30.32 -2.53
C ALA A 66 17.85 31.30 -2.47
N SER A 67 17.62 32.40 -1.79
CA SER A 67 18.61 33.42 -1.49
C SER A 67 19.32 33.10 -0.16
N ILE A 68 20.61 33.37 -0.09
CA ILE A 68 21.46 33.11 1.08
C ILE A 68 21.95 34.45 1.59
N ASP A 69 21.78 34.70 2.89
CA ASP A 69 22.40 35.86 3.52
C ASP A 69 23.88 35.58 3.79
N CYS A 70 24.77 36.40 3.25
CA CYS A 70 26.19 36.42 3.61
C CYS A 70 26.69 37.85 3.81
N SER A 71 25.86 38.69 4.43
CA SER A 71 26.14 40.10 4.74
C SER A 71 27.33 40.29 5.68
N ASN A 72 27.61 39.29 6.52
CA ASN A 72 28.76 39.30 7.43
C ASN A 72 30.04 38.72 6.80
N GLY A 73 30.08 38.57 5.48
CA GLY A 73 31.25 38.19 4.71
C GLY A 73 31.10 36.87 3.96
N ARG A 74 32.09 36.57 3.10
CA ARG A 74 32.07 35.41 2.19
C ARG A 74 31.93 34.10 2.97
N ILE A 75 30.95 33.29 2.59
CA ILE A 75 30.74 31.93 3.12
C ILE A 75 31.10 30.93 2.04
N LYS A 76 31.88 29.90 2.40
CA LYS A 76 32.21 28.78 1.53
C LYS A 76 31.91 27.47 2.25
N GLY A 77 31.18 26.55 1.60
CA GLY A 77 30.85 25.25 2.16
C GLY A 77 29.55 24.67 1.62
N PRO A 78 29.07 23.55 2.20
CA PRO A 78 27.82 22.95 1.79
C PRO A 78 26.60 23.56 2.48
N THR A 79 25.42 23.21 1.97
CA THR A 79 24.16 23.47 2.67
C THR A 79 23.90 22.34 3.64
N TYR A 80 23.75 22.69 4.92
CA TYR A 80 23.26 21.82 5.98
C TYR A 80 21.75 21.99 6.10
N PHE A 81 21.05 20.88 6.23
CA PHE A 81 19.60 20.82 6.27
C PHE A 81 19.11 20.30 7.62
N LYS A 82 17.96 20.83 8.03
CA LYS A 82 17.14 20.31 9.13
C LYS A 82 15.75 19.99 8.57
N ALA A 83 15.24 18.80 8.88
CA ALA A 83 13.85 18.45 8.61
C ALA A 83 13.12 18.25 9.93
N ILE A 84 12.00 18.94 10.09
CA ILE A 84 11.08 18.75 11.22
C ILE A 84 9.80 18.09 10.70
N MET A 85 9.23 17.22 11.51
CA MET A 85 7.92 16.62 11.26
C MET A 85 6.83 17.55 11.79
N ASN A 86 5.63 17.46 11.21
CA ASN A 86 4.45 18.12 11.78
C ASN A 86 4.24 17.68 13.24
N GLU A 87 4.06 18.64 14.16
CA GLU A 87 3.91 18.41 15.61
C GLU A 87 2.76 17.47 15.97
N SER A 88 1.75 17.35 15.09
CA SER A 88 0.63 16.42 15.27
C SER A 88 0.98 14.95 15.00
N ILE A 89 2.22 14.67 14.59
CA ILE A 89 2.70 13.34 14.19
C ILE A 89 3.92 12.97 15.06
N PRO A 90 3.72 12.52 16.32
CA PRO A 90 4.81 12.30 17.27
C PRO A 90 5.67 11.07 16.92
N PRO A 91 6.94 11.02 17.35
CA PRO A 91 7.84 9.91 17.05
C PRO A 91 7.43 8.63 17.79
N VAL A 92 7.64 7.47 17.16
CA VAL A 92 7.36 6.14 17.73
C VAL A 92 8.55 5.16 17.60
N GLY A 93 9.74 5.68 17.26
CA GLY A 93 10.98 4.90 17.16
C GLY A 93 11.22 4.28 15.77
N GLY A 94 12.48 3.96 15.48
CA GLY A 94 12.90 3.38 14.19
C GLY A 94 12.71 4.31 12.98
N GLY A 95 12.69 5.63 13.20
CA GLY A 95 12.41 6.63 12.16
C GLY A 95 10.92 6.78 11.81
N PHE A 96 10.03 6.08 12.53
CA PHE A 96 8.59 6.19 12.34
C PHE A 96 7.96 7.26 13.22
N MET A 97 6.92 7.87 12.68
CA MET A 97 6.06 8.88 13.33
C MET A 97 4.61 8.38 13.31
N LYS A 98 3.85 8.63 14.38
CA LYS A 98 2.43 8.25 14.49
C LYS A 98 1.58 9.10 13.56
N LEU A 99 1.16 8.55 12.42
CA LEU A 99 0.31 9.27 11.47
C LEU A 99 -1.13 9.36 11.94
N ASN A 100 -1.70 8.22 12.34
CA ASN A 100 -3.03 8.12 12.93
C ASN A 100 -3.08 6.89 13.86
N GLU A 101 -4.28 6.40 14.20
CA GLU A 101 -4.40 5.23 15.08
C GLU A 101 -4.05 3.90 14.41
N PHE A 102 -4.15 3.82 13.07
CA PHE A 102 -3.93 2.63 12.27
C PHE A 102 -2.51 2.54 11.70
N LEU A 103 -1.87 3.68 11.43
CA LEU A 103 -0.61 3.74 10.71
C LEU A 103 0.44 4.59 11.42
N ASP A 104 1.67 4.08 11.40
CA ASP A 104 2.88 4.88 11.50
C ASP A 104 3.39 5.22 10.09
N MET A 105 4.19 6.27 9.98
CA MET A 105 4.77 6.75 8.73
C MET A 105 6.25 7.09 8.94
N LYS A 106 7.09 6.61 8.03
CA LYS A 106 8.52 6.97 7.94
C LYS A 106 8.74 7.67 6.62
N VAL A 107 9.34 8.87 6.66
CA VAL A 107 9.63 9.68 5.46
C VAL A 107 11.13 9.72 5.24
N GLU A 108 11.56 9.31 4.06
CA GLU A 108 12.96 9.31 3.65
C GLU A 108 13.14 10.26 2.46
N ILE A 109 13.96 11.29 2.63
CA ILE A 109 14.14 12.37 1.66
C ILE A 109 15.44 12.13 0.90
N TRP A 110 15.40 12.22 -0.43
CA TRP A 110 16.60 12.17 -1.25
C TRP A 110 17.38 13.47 -1.18
N PHE A 111 18.66 13.36 -0.84
CA PHE A 111 19.60 14.48 -0.82
C PHE A 111 20.36 14.57 -2.14
N GLU A 112 20.21 15.72 -2.79
CA GLU A 112 20.96 16.07 -3.99
C GLU A 112 22.38 16.55 -3.68
N GLY A 113 23.11 16.95 -4.72
CA GLY A 113 24.52 17.34 -4.64
C GLY A 113 25.44 16.12 -4.69
N ASN A 114 26.47 16.11 -3.85
CA ASN A 114 27.43 15.01 -3.78
C ASN A 114 27.02 13.92 -2.80
N ARG A 115 25.92 14.10 -2.05
CA ARG A 115 25.43 13.10 -1.09
C ARG A 115 24.71 11.92 -1.73
N ARG A 116 23.77 12.19 -2.64
CA ARG A 116 23.03 11.17 -3.45
C ARG A 116 22.54 9.97 -2.64
N THR A 117 21.88 10.23 -1.51
CA THR A 117 21.33 9.18 -0.65
C THR A 117 20.06 9.63 0.04
N TYR A 118 19.29 8.68 0.56
CA TYR A 118 18.09 8.94 1.34
C TYR A 118 18.44 9.18 2.81
N VAL A 119 17.69 10.09 3.44
CA VAL A 119 17.85 10.44 4.86
C VAL A 119 16.48 10.44 5.51
N THR A 120 16.34 9.74 6.64
CA THR A 120 15.08 9.63 7.36
C THR A 120 14.78 10.91 8.15
N ALA A 121 13.63 11.54 7.89
CA ALA A 121 13.13 12.66 8.67
C ALA A 121 12.47 12.18 9.98
N PRO A 122 12.54 12.94 11.08
CA PRO A 122 13.26 14.21 11.23
C PRO A 122 14.78 14.04 11.33
N PHE A 123 15.53 15.07 10.94
CA PHE A 123 17.00 15.10 11.05
C PHE A 123 17.51 16.54 11.24
N THR A 124 18.76 16.67 11.70
CA THR A 124 19.43 17.96 11.89
C THR A 124 20.87 17.87 11.37
N GLU A 125 21.39 18.98 10.83
CA GLU A 125 22.79 19.09 10.36
C GLU A 125 23.16 18.10 9.25
N GLU A 126 22.20 17.79 8.38
CA GLU A 126 22.44 16.87 7.27
C GLU A 126 22.91 17.63 6.02
N SER A 127 24.09 17.31 5.52
CA SER A 127 24.71 18.06 4.40
C SER A 127 24.37 17.49 3.02
N ASN A 128 24.21 18.35 2.00
CA ASN A 128 24.22 17.93 0.58
C ASN A 128 25.63 17.65 0.02
N ARG A 129 26.69 17.97 0.79
CA ARG A 129 28.11 17.78 0.44
C ARG A 129 28.55 18.49 -0.86
N LEU A 130 27.74 19.42 -1.36
CA LEU A 130 28.05 20.22 -2.52
C LEU A 130 28.71 21.51 -2.06
N GLU A 131 29.85 21.89 -2.61
CA GLU A 131 30.53 23.13 -2.21
C GLU A 131 29.95 24.34 -2.94
N TRP A 132 29.46 25.32 -2.20
CA TRP A 132 29.00 26.61 -2.73
C TRP A 132 29.81 27.75 -2.14
N THR A 133 29.81 28.91 -2.81
CA THR A 133 30.40 30.14 -2.30
C THR A 133 29.38 31.26 -2.40
N CYS A 134 29.01 31.84 -1.26
CA CYS A 134 28.17 33.04 -1.17
C CYS A 134 29.05 34.27 -1.01
N TYR A 135 28.92 35.22 -1.93
CA TYR A 135 29.55 36.53 -1.92
C TYR A 135 28.64 37.58 -1.31
N SER A 136 29.19 38.37 -0.38
CA SER A 136 28.45 39.41 0.34
C SER A 136 27.76 40.40 -0.62
N PRO A 137 26.53 40.87 -0.30
CA PRO A 137 25.77 40.55 0.90
C PRO A 137 24.87 39.31 0.77
N SER A 138 24.67 38.80 -0.45
CA SER A 138 23.78 37.67 -0.71
C SER A 138 24.06 37.03 -2.05
N ASP A 139 23.86 35.73 -2.14
CA ASP A 139 23.83 34.97 -3.39
C ASP A 139 22.56 34.12 -3.50
N ARG A 140 22.31 33.58 -4.70
CA ARG A 140 21.11 32.81 -5.02
C ARG A 140 21.48 31.46 -5.61
N PHE A 141 20.91 30.40 -5.05
CA PHE A 141 21.20 29.01 -5.40
C PHE A 141 19.94 28.21 -5.71
N SER A 142 20.07 27.20 -6.58
CA SER A 142 18.98 26.26 -6.91
C SER A 142 19.07 24.98 -6.07
N TYR A 143 17.94 24.57 -5.51
CA TYR A 143 17.80 23.41 -4.64
C TYR A 143 16.80 22.41 -5.23
N ARG A 144 17.12 21.12 -5.07
CA ARG A 144 16.27 19.99 -5.45
C ARG A 144 15.96 19.04 -4.27
N SER A 145 16.76 19.04 -3.21
CA SER A 145 16.51 18.22 -2.01
C SER A 145 15.09 18.48 -1.48
N GLY A 146 14.33 17.41 -1.23
CA GLY A 146 12.90 17.45 -0.89
C GLY A 146 11.96 17.05 -2.04
N SER A 147 12.34 17.32 -3.31
CA SER A 147 11.51 16.99 -4.49
C SER A 147 11.43 15.49 -4.80
N LYS A 148 12.27 14.67 -4.18
CA LYS A 148 12.33 13.23 -4.33
C LYS A 148 12.44 12.58 -2.96
N GLY A 149 11.75 11.46 -2.77
CA GLY A 149 11.79 10.71 -1.53
C GLY A 149 10.92 9.46 -1.59
N LYS A 150 10.72 8.84 -0.43
CA LYS A 150 9.82 7.70 -0.25
C LYS A 150 9.19 7.68 1.13
N VAL A 151 8.00 7.09 1.21
CA VAL A 151 7.20 6.94 2.43
C VAL A 151 7.02 5.44 2.69
N THR A 152 7.33 5.02 3.91
CA THR A 152 6.97 3.67 4.39
C THR A 152 5.86 3.81 5.42
N PHE A 153 4.74 3.13 5.20
CA PHE A 153 3.67 3.02 6.19
C PHE A 153 3.84 1.73 6.98
N ARG A 154 3.59 1.79 8.29
CA ARG A 154 3.63 0.62 9.17
C ARG A 154 2.31 0.46 9.91
N VAL A 155 1.72 -0.72 9.81
CA VAL A 155 0.42 -1.03 10.44
C VAL A 155 0.58 -1.10 11.96
N ARG A 156 -0.25 -0.34 12.67
CA ARG A 156 -0.32 -0.28 14.14
C ARG A 156 -1.50 -1.07 14.69
N LYS A 157 -2.63 -0.97 14.01
CA LYS A 157 -3.91 -1.60 14.32
C LYS A 157 -4.53 -2.11 13.01
N PRO A 158 -5.39 -3.15 13.08
CA PRO A 158 -6.13 -3.62 11.92
C PRO A 158 -6.90 -2.48 11.23
N ILE A 159 -6.85 -2.46 9.90
CA ILE A 159 -7.51 -1.54 8.99
C ILE A 159 -8.75 -2.22 8.45
N ILE A 160 -9.91 -1.57 8.53
CA ILE A 160 -11.21 -2.14 8.12
C ILE A 160 -11.60 -1.68 6.71
N ASN A 161 -11.56 -0.39 6.37
CA ASN A 161 -12.05 0.09 5.05
C ASN A 161 -10.97 0.78 4.22
N GLY A 162 -9.72 0.31 4.39
CA GLY A 162 -8.55 1.04 3.94
C GLY A 162 -8.28 2.31 4.77
N VAL A 163 -7.21 3.02 4.42
CA VAL A 163 -6.84 4.31 5.02
C VAL A 163 -6.54 5.30 3.90
N GLN A 164 -7.28 6.40 3.89
CA GLN A 164 -7.07 7.53 2.99
C GLN A 164 -6.31 8.64 3.73
N ILE A 165 -5.30 9.21 3.07
CA ILE A 165 -4.50 10.31 3.58
C ILE A 165 -4.58 11.45 2.57
N GLU A 166 -5.14 12.58 2.98
CA GLU A 166 -5.37 13.73 2.10
C GLU A 166 -4.90 15.03 2.77
N ASP A 167 -4.39 15.94 1.92
CA ASP A 167 -3.96 17.30 2.28
C ASP A 167 -3.15 17.40 3.59
N ARG A 168 -2.26 16.42 3.81
CA ARG A 168 -1.51 16.29 5.06
C ARG A 168 -0.11 16.89 4.92
N LYS A 169 0.16 17.97 5.63
CA LYS A 169 1.51 18.53 5.81
C LYS A 169 2.33 17.58 6.70
N VAL A 170 3.46 17.09 6.21
CA VAL A 170 4.24 16.05 6.92
C VAL A 170 5.64 16.49 7.32
N VAL A 171 6.34 17.25 6.46
CA VAL A 171 7.73 17.67 6.70
C VAL A 171 7.92 19.12 6.31
N GLU A 172 8.68 19.86 7.12
CA GLU A 172 9.27 21.13 6.74
C GLU A 172 10.80 21.03 6.75
N MET A 173 11.42 21.49 5.67
CA MET A 173 12.87 21.50 5.50
C MET A 173 13.41 22.93 5.63
N PHE A 174 14.48 23.07 6.38
CA PHE A 174 15.22 24.31 6.58
C PHE A 174 16.66 24.09 6.12
N GLY A 175 17.33 25.16 5.72
CA GLY A 175 18.73 25.07 5.29
C GLY A 175 19.57 26.24 5.77
N ARG A 176 20.87 25.97 5.82
CA ARG A 176 21.91 26.92 6.16
C ARG A 176 23.16 26.62 5.36
N LEU A 177 23.77 27.64 4.77
CA LEU A 177 25.04 27.52 4.08
C LEU A 177 26.21 27.64 5.07
N GLY A 178 27.08 26.62 5.11
CA GLY A 178 28.28 26.59 5.94
C GLY A 178 28.01 26.73 7.46
N GLY A 179 29.07 27.00 8.23
CA GLY A 179 29.02 27.28 9.68
C GLY A 179 28.72 26.07 10.59
N SER A 180 28.47 26.33 11.89
CA SER A 180 28.09 25.31 12.91
C SER A 180 26.60 25.35 13.30
N ALA A 181 26.03 24.23 13.78
CA ALA A 181 24.63 24.12 14.22
C ALA A 181 24.17 25.23 15.18
N ALA A 182 25.11 25.78 15.97
CA ALA A 182 24.86 26.89 16.91
C ALA A 182 24.37 28.17 16.21
N ASN A 183 24.66 28.34 14.92
CA ASN A 183 24.20 29.48 14.14
C ASN A 183 22.70 29.40 13.82
N GLY A 184 22.03 28.27 14.06
CA GLY A 184 20.60 28.12 13.84
C GLY A 184 20.22 27.93 12.37
N TYR A 185 18.98 28.25 12.02
CA TYR A 185 18.43 28.18 10.66
C TYR A 185 17.54 29.41 10.44
N GLY A 186 17.34 29.79 9.18
CA GLY A 186 16.36 30.82 8.84
C GLY A 186 14.96 30.44 9.36
N PRO A 187 14.11 31.43 9.72
CA PRO A 187 12.80 31.16 10.30
C PRO A 187 11.78 30.60 9.29
N MET A 188 12.09 30.68 7.99
CA MET A 188 11.23 30.19 6.92
C MET A 188 11.73 28.83 6.44
N ALA A 189 10.82 27.85 6.39
CA ALA A 189 11.11 26.57 5.74
C ALA A 189 11.40 26.81 4.25
N MET A 190 12.48 26.23 3.75
CA MET A 190 12.82 26.22 2.33
C MET A 190 11.77 25.48 1.51
N SER A 191 11.35 24.32 2.00
CA SER A 191 10.30 23.52 1.36
C SER A 191 9.43 22.78 2.37
N ARG A 192 8.21 22.44 1.97
CA ARG A 192 7.23 21.68 2.73
C ARG A 192 6.71 20.52 1.90
N ILE A 193 6.65 19.32 2.48
CA ILE A 193 6.05 18.15 1.82
C ILE A 193 4.60 18.00 2.29
N ILE A 194 3.69 17.92 1.33
CA ILE A 194 2.24 17.77 1.54
C ILE A 194 1.80 16.51 0.81
N ILE A 195 1.30 15.51 1.55
CA ILE A 195 0.66 14.34 0.94
C ILE A 195 -0.73 14.78 0.48
N LYS A 196 -0.91 14.91 -0.84
CA LYS A 196 -2.20 15.24 -1.46
C LYS A 196 -3.14 14.05 -1.49
N SER A 197 -2.61 12.88 -1.85
CA SER A 197 -3.36 11.64 -1.91
C SER A 197 -2.47 10.45 -1.58
N ALA A 198 -3.00 9.54 -0.78
CA ALA A 198 -2.53 8.17 -0.65
C ALA A 198 -3.71 7.29 -0.20
N LEU A 199 -3.97 6.20 -0.92
CA LEU A 199 -4.96 5.20 -0.54
C LEU A 199 -4.27 3.86 -0.25
N LEU A 200 -4.35 3.44 1.01
CA LEU A 200 -3.88 2.13 1.45
C LEU A 200 -5.08 1.23 1.67
N TYR A 201 -5.27 0.23 0.80
CA TYR A 201 -6.41 -0.69 0.90
C TYR A 201 -5.94 -2.09 1.32
N VAL A 202 -6.80 -2.82 2.03
CA VAL A 202 -6.54 -4.20 2.43
C VAL A 202 -7.25 -5.12 1.44
N PRO A 203 -6.55 -5.90 0.61
CA PRO A 203 -7.19 -6.84 -0.31
C PRO A 203 -7.98 -7.91 0.43
N GLU A 204 -9.10 -8.34 -0.14
CA GLU A 204 -9.80 -9.54 0.30
C GLU A 204 -9.07 -10.82 -0.16
N GLU A 205 -8.94 -11.78 0.74
CA GLU A 205 -8.41 -13.11 0.46
C GLU A 205 -9.16 -14.18 1.24
N CYS A 206 -9.40 -15.35 0.65
CA CYS A 206 -9.92 -16.52 1.35
C CYS A 206 -8.95 -17.68 1.18
N THR A 207 -8.59 -18.31 2.30
CA THR A 207 -7.76 -19.51 2.34
C THR A 207 -8.66 -20.73 2.53
N ILE A 208 -8.68 -21.62 1.54
CA ILE A 208 -9.43 -22.90 1.59
C ILE A 208 -8.55 -23.98 2.24
N ASN A 209 -9.06 -24.72 3.22
CA ASN A 209 -8.36 -25.79 3.95
C ASN A 209 -6.93 -25.42 4.39
N GLY A 210 -6.73 -24.18 4.86
CA GLY A 210 -5.41 -23.69 5.27
C GLY A 210 -4.35 -23.65 4.14
N GLY A 211 -4.78 -23.72 2.87
CA GLY A 211 -3.91 -23.75 1.70
C GLY A 211 -3.47 -25.16 1.28
N GLN A 212 -4.04 -26.22 1.88
CA GLN A 212 -3.72 -27.60 1.51
C GLN A 212 -4.44 -28.04 0.24
N THR A 213 -3.76 -28.84 -0.58
CA THR A 213 -4.38 -29.52 -1.73
C THR A 213 -5.45 -30.49 -1.25
N ILE A 214 -6.59 -30.50 -1.93
CA ILE A 214 -7.66 -31.47 -1.70
C ILE A 214 -7.48 -32.62 -2.68
N GLU A 215 -7.27 -33.82 -2.14
CA GLU A 215 -7.13 -35.04 -2.94
C GLU A 215 -8.38 -35.92 -2.79
N VAL A 216 -8.90 -36.39 -3.93
CA VAL A 216 -10.09 -37.25 -3.98
C VAL A 216 -9.74 -38.53 -4.70
N GLU A 217 -9.71 -39.63 -3.97
CA GLU A 217 -9.43 -40.96 -4.51
C GLU A 217 -10.71 -41.77 -4.71
N PHE A 218 -11.06 -42.01 -5.97
CA PHE A 218 -12.19 -42.86 -6.33
C PHE A 218 -11.88 -44.36 -6.20
N GLY A 219 -10.61 -44.74 -6.33
CA GLY A 219 -10.17 -46.14 -6.35
C GLY A 219 -10.52 -46.83 -7.67
N ASP A 220 -10.58 -48.16 -7.64
CA ASP A 220 -10.95 -48.96 -8.81
C ASP A 220 -12.46 -48.86 -9.09
N LEU A 221 -12.80 -48.50 -10.32
CA LEU A 221 -14.18 -48.33 -10.78
C LEU A 221 -14.50 -49.29 -11.92
N PRO A 222 -15.75 -49.74 -12.05
CA PRO A 222 -16.20 -50.41 -13.26
C PRO A 222 -16.18 -49.42 -14.44
N GLY A 223 -15.95 -49.94 -15.65
CA GLY A 223 -16.03 -49.15 -16.88
C GLY A 223 -17.46 -48.73 -17.27
N ASN A 224 -18.48 -49.21 -16.56
CA ASN A 224 -19.89 -48.92 -16.81
C ASN A 224 -20.64 -48.55 -15.52
N GLY A 225 -21.86 -48.03 -15.66
CA GLY A 225 -22.70 -47.65 -14.52
C GLY A 225 -22.24 -46.38 -13.78
N LEU A 226 -21.36 -45.59 -14.39
CA LEU A 226 -20.89 -44.30 -13.89
C LEU A 226 -21.94 -43.23 -14.20
N ASP A 227 -22.93 -43.05 -13.33
CA ASP A 227 -24.08 -42.17 -13.54
C ASP A 227 -24.01 -40.84 -12.76
N GLY A 228 -22.91 -40.63 -12.03
CA GLY A 228 -22.75 -39.50 -11.12
C GLY A 228 -23.59 -39.58 -9.84
N ASN A 229 -24.15 -40.75 -9.51
CA ASN A 229 -24.82 -41.05 -8.24
C ASN A 229 -24.21 -42.26 -7.52
N ASN A 230 -23.42 -43.08 -8.23
CA ASN A 230 -22.61 -44.15 -7.64
C ASN A 230 -21.16 -43.69 -7.40
N PHE A 231 -20.46 -44.40 -6.52
CA PHE A 231 -19.04 -44.15 -6.19
C PHE A 231 -18.75 -42.73 -5.67
N GLU A 232 -19.73 -42.17 -4.96
CA GLU A 232 -19.65 -40.81 -4.42
C GLU A 232 -18.52 -40.65 -3.38
N LYS A 233 -17.85 -39.49 -3.43
CA LYS A 233 -16.89 -39.04 -2.43
C LYS A 233 -17.35 -37.72 -1.86
N THR A 234 -17.67 -37.71 -0.57
CA THR A 234 -17.98 -36.48 0.17
C THR A 234 -16.69 -35.78 0.57
N VAL A 235 -16.58 -34.51 0.19
CA VAL A 235 -15.40 -33.68 0.41
C VAL A 235 -15.80 -32.47 1.27
N PRO A 236 -15.69 -32.58 2.60
CA PRO A 236 -15.86 -31.43 3.48
C PRO A 236 -14.65 -30.50 3.38
N LEU A 237 -14.87 -29.19 3.51
CA LEU A 237 -13.80 -28.21 3.58
C LEU A 237 -14.16 -27.05 4.50
N THR A 238 -13.12 -26.38 4.96
CA THR A 238 -13.21 -25.15 5.74
C THR A 238 -12.56 -24.02 4.97
N PHE A 239 -13.00 -22.80 5.19
CA PHE A 239 -12.34 -21.63 4.62
C PHE A 239 -12.28 -20.49 5.62
N GLN A 240 -11.21 -19.72 5.55
CA GLN A 240 -11.03 -18.51 6.34
C GLN A 240 -10.71 -17.34 5.43
N CYS A 241 -11.51 -16.27 5.53
CA CYS A 241 -11.31 -15.06 4.78
C CYS A 241 -10.66 -13.97 5.65
N LYS A 242 -9.91 -13.09 5.01
CA LYS A 242 -9.26 -11.92 5.59
C LYS A 242 -9.39 -10.78 4.59
N GLY A 243 -9.30 -9.57 5.09
CA GLY A 243 -9.54 -8.38 4.29
C GLY A 243 -10.09 -7.28 5.16
N GLY A 244 -10.22 -6.09 4.59
CA GLY A 244 -10.80 -4.97 5.31
C GLY A 244 -12.23 -5.26 5.77
N GLU A 245 -13.05 -5.79 4.86
CA GLU A 245 -14.49 -5.95 5.09
C GLU A 245 -14.85 -7.17 5.98
N PHE A 246 -13.93 -8.13 6.14
CA PHE A 246 -14.13 -9.30 7.00
C PHE A 246 -13.86 -9.06 8.49
N GLU A 247 -13.31 -7.90 8.86
CA GLU A 247 -13.13 -7.48 10.25
C GLU A 247 -14.42 -6.82 10.83
N GLY A 248 -15.50 -6.77 10.04
CA GLY A 248 -16.82 -6.23 10.39
C GLY A 248 -17.97 -7.26 10.28
N ASN A 249 -19.14 -6.84 9.76
CA ASN A 249 -20.24 -7.76 9.47
C ASN A 249 -19.84 -8.67 8.31
N ALA A 250 -19.87 -9.99 8.51
CA ALA A 250 -19.44 -11.00 7.56
C ALA A 250 -20.00 -10.73 6.15
N LEU A 251 -19.12 -10.46 5.19
CA LEU A 251 -19.48 -10.44 3.78
C LEU A 251 -20.09 -11.77 3.37
N LYS A 252 -21.01 -11.70 2.42
CA LYS A 252 -21.47 -12.88 1.70
C LYS A 252 -20.45 -13.15 0.61
N ILE A 253 -19.80 -14.30 0.67
CA ILE A 253 -19.02 -14.79 -0.46
C ILE A 253 -19.76 -15.95 -1.12
N ASN A 254 -19.44 -16.18 -2.37
CA ASN A 254 -19.80 -17.41 -3.05
C ASN A 254 -18.53 -18.24 -3.31
N LEU A 255 -18.64 -19.56 -3.24
CA LEU A 255 -17.57 -20.46 -3.64
C LEU A 255 -17.98 -21.26 -4.88
N GLY A 256 -17.01 -21.57 -5.73
CA GLY A 256 -17.21 -22.33 -6.94
C GLY A 256 -16.02 -23.23 -7.26
N ILE A 257 -16.30 -24.36 -7.92
CA ILE A 257 -15.26 -25.25 -8.47
C ILE A 257 -15.01 -24.82 -9.91
N SER A 258 -13.83 -24.28 -10.20
CA SER A 258 -13.42 -23.88 -11.53
C SER A 258 -12.53 -24.93 -12.17
N GLY A 259 -12.83 -25.29 -13.42
CA GLY A 259 -12.10 -26.31 -14.14
C GLY A 259 -12.52 -26.39 -15.60
N LYS A 260 -11.85 -27.26 -16.36
CA LYS A 260 -12.20 -27.50 -17.77
C LYS A 260 -13.36 -28.49 -17.86
N ALA A 261 -14.33 -28.17 -18.69
CA ALA A 261 -15.50 -29.01 -18.94
C ALA A 261 -15.15 -30.33 -19.65
N ALA A 262 -15.89 -31.38 -19.32
CA ALA A 262 -15.90 -32.63 -20.08
C ALA A 262 -16.44 -32.39 -21.50
N SER A 263 -16.04 -33.23 -22.47
CA SER A 263 -16.45 -33.05 -23.87
C SER A 263 -17.95 -33.21 -24.11
N PHE A 264 -18.66 -33.91 -23.23
CA PHE A 264 -20.08 -34.21 -23.35
C PHE A 264 -20.97 -33.36 -22.43
N SER A 265 -20.40 -32.53 -21.55
CA SER A 265 -21.16 -31.64 -20.65
C SER A 265 -20.28 -30.51 -20.12
N ASP A 266 -20.81 -29.28 -20.15
CA ASP A 266 -20.20 -28.10 -19.57
C ASP A 266 -20.31 -28.02 -18.04
N GLU A 267 -21.16 -28.86 -17.44
CA GLU A 267 -21.39 -28.92 -16.00
C GLU A 267 -20.40 -29.84 -15.27
N TYR A 268 -19.77 -30.77 -15.99
CA TYR A 268 -18.91 -31.81 -15.42
C TYR A 268 -17.44 -31.52 -15.67
N LEU A 269 -16.59 -31.88 -14.71
CA LEU A 269 -15.15 -31.71 -14.83
C LEU A 269 -14.55 -32.77 -15.75
N ARG A 270 -13.68 -32.33 -16.64
CA ARG A 270 -12.93 -33.16 -17.58
C ARG A 270 -11.96 -34.09 -16.88
N THR A 271 -11.86 -35.32 -17.39
CA THR A 271 -10.81 -36.28 -16.99
C THR A 271 -9.77 -36.50 -18.09
N THR A 272 -8.56 -36.91 -17.67
CA THR A 272 -7.43 -37.18 -18.55
C THR A 272 -6.68 -38.45 -18.17
N LYS A 273 -5.97 -39.05 -19.13
CA LYS A 273 -5.14 -40.27 -18.94
C LYS A 273 -3.65 -39.98 -18.78
N ASP A 274 -3.20 -38.75 -19.04
CA ASP A 274 -1.79 -38.33 -18.99
C ASP A 274 -1.41 -37.69 -17.65
N GLY A 275 -1.92 -38.23 -16.54
CA GLY A 275 -1.77 -37.61 -15.23
C GLY A 275 -2.49 -36.26 -15.16
N TYR A 276 -1.96 -35.36 -14.33
CA TYR A 276 -2.47 -34.00 -14.16
C TYR A 276 -1.99 -33.02 -15.27
N GLN A 277 -1.39 -33.51 -16.37
CA GLN A 277 -0.89 -32.67 -17.47
C GLN A 277 -2.02 -32.08 -18.33
N GLY A 278 -3.15 -32.79 -18.41
CA GLY A 278 -4.38 -32.25 -18.98
C GLY A 278 -4.45 -32.25 -20.52
N GLY A 279 -3.57 -32.98 -21.21
CA GLY A 279 -3.45 -33.04 -22.67
C GLY A 279 -4.19 -34.22 -23.32
N ALA A 280 -4.31 -35.35 -22.64
CA ALA A 280 -4.93 -36.57 -23.17
C ALA A 280 -6.31 -36.80 -22.53
N VAL A 281 -7.34 -36.15 -23.11
CA VAL A 281 -8.72 -36.18 -22.61
C VAL A 281 -9.35 -37.57 -22.77
N ILE A 282 -10.12 -37.99 -21.75
CA ILE A 282 -11.01 -39.15 -21.85
C ILE A 282 -12.41 -38.63 -22.22
N PRO A 283 -12.91 -38.92 -23.43
CA PRO A 283 -14.07 -38.22 -23.97
C PRO A 283 -15.39 -38.55 -23.28
N ASP A 284 -15.51 -39.74 -22.70
CA ASP A 284 -16.77 -40.27 -22.13
C ASP A 284 -16.71 -40.39 -20.60
N LEU A 285 -15.73 -39.76 -19.94
CA LEU A 285 -15.60 -39.76 -18.49
C LEU A 285 -15.45 -38.32 -17.94
N GLY A 286 -16.32 -37.95 -17.02
CA GLY A 286 -16.26 -36.69 -16.28
C GLY A 286 -16.46 -36.90 -14.79
N ILE A 287 -16.27 -35.84 -14.01
CA ILE A 287 -16.65 -35.79 -12.59
C ILE A 287 -17.82 -34.84 -12.42
N LYS A 288 -18.92 -35.36 -11.88
CA LYS A 288 -20.11 -34.61 -11.48
C LYS A 288 -19.97 -34.15 -10.03
N PHE A 289 -20.45 -32.95 -9.75
CA PHE A 289 -20.51 -32.42 -8.39
C PHE A 289 -21.96 -32.27 -7.90
N LYS A 290 -22.15 -32.40 -6.60
CA LYS A 290 -23.37 -32.03 -5.88
C LYS A 290 -23.00 -31.22 -4.64
N GLN A 291 -23.90 -30.36 -4.20
CA GLN A 291 -23.81 -29.79 -2.85
C GLN A 291 -24.03 -30.89 -1.80
N LEU A 292 -23.64 -30.63 -0.55
CA LEU A 292 -23.80 -31.59 0.54
C LEU A 292 -25.26 -31.95 0.84
N ASP A 293 -26.21 -31.10 0.46
CA ASP A 293 -27.65 -31.37 0.54
C ASP A 293 -28.19 -32.20 -0.65
N GLY A 294 -27.31 -32.59 -1.58
CA GLY A 294 -27.63 -33.37 -2.77
C GLY A 294 -28.10 -32.53 -3.97
N SER A 295 -28.25 -31.21 -3.83
CA SER A 295 -28.61 -30.33 -4.94
C SER A 295 -27.48 -30.25 -5.98
N GLN A 296 -27.85 -29.88 -7.21
CA GLN A 296 -26.90 -29.84 -8.33
C GLN A 296 -25.81 -28.79 -8.11
N MET A 297 -24.56 -29.18 -8.40
CA MET A 297 -23.41 -28.27 -8.45
C MET A 297 -22.71 -28.44 -9.81
N SER A 298 -22.67 -27.38 -10.60
CA SER A 298 -21.98 -27.34 -11.89
C SER A 298 -20.63 -26.62 -11.73
N ILE A 299 -19.61 -27.06 -12.47
CA ILE A 299 -18.34 -26.34 -12.49
C ILE A 299 -18.51 -24.92 -13.08
N ASN A 300 -17.60 -24.02 -12.74
CA ASN A 300 -17.58 -22.62 -13.18
C ASN A 300 -18.87 -21.85 -12.83
N LYS A 301 -19.57 -22.28 -11.78
CA LYS A 301 -20.68 -21.57 -11.14
C LYS A 301 -20.35 -21.32 -9.67
N PHE A 302 -20.89 -20.22 -9.15
CA PHE A 302 -20.69 -19.77 -7.79
C PHE A 302 -21.94 -20.02 -6.95
N TYR A 303 -21.73 -20.55 -5.75
CA TYR A 303 -22.79 -20.93 -4.81
C TYR A 303 -22.60 -20.18 -3.49
N PRO A 304 -23.66 -19.62 -2.90
CA PRO A 304 -23.57 -18.89 -1.65
C PRO A 304 -23.14 -19.81 -0.51
N VAL A 305 -22.22 -19.33 0.32
CA VAL A 305 -21.77 -20.05 1.51
C VAL A 305 -22.10 -19.27 2.77
N SER A 306 -22.29 -20.00 3.87
CA SER A 306 -22.53 -19.41 5.18
C SER A 306 -21.21 -19.24 5.93
N MET A 307 -21.09 -18.14 6.67
CA MET A 307 -19.92 -17.82 7.46
C MET A 307 -20.33 -17.37 8.86
N GLN A 308 -19.48 -17.68 9.85
CA GLN A 308 -19.54 -17.12 11.19
C GLN A 308 -18.30 -16.26 11.41
N GLY A 309 -18.48 -14.94 11.38
CA GLY A 309 -17.35 -14.01 11.34
C GLY A 309 -16.60 -14.15 10.02
N ASN A 310 -15.33 -14.55 10.08
CA ASN A 310 -14.48 -14.70 8.90
C ASN A 310 -14.16 -16.17 8.54
N ILE A 311 -14.84 -17.13 9.17
CA ILE A 311 -14.66 -18.57 8.95
C ILE A 311 -15.99 -19.17 8.48
N GLY A 312 -15.93 -20.11 7.55
CA GLY A 312 -17.09 -20.89 7.14
C GLY A 312 -16.74 -22.32 6.77
N ASP A 313 -17.77 -23.16 6.77
CA ASP A 313 -17.72 -24.54 6.33
C ASP A 313 -18.45 -24.67 5.00
N TRP A 314 -17.88 -25.47 4.10
CA TRP A 314 -18.50 -25.83 2.83
C TRP A 314 -18.12 -27.26 2.48
N GLY A 315 -18.51 -27.70 1.30
CA GLY A 315 -18.13 -29.00 0.78
C GLY A 315 -18.97 -29.37 -0.41
N PHE A 316 -18.59 -30.48 -1.01
CA PHE A 316 -19.26 -31.03 -2.18
C PHE A 316 -19.16 -32.54 -2.18
N ILE A 317 -20.03 -33.16 -2.97
CA ILE A 317 -19.97 -34.58 -3.28
C ILE A 317 -19.49 -34.68 -4.72
N ALA A 318 -18.45 -35.48 -4.96
CA ALA A 318 -17.91 -35.73 -6.29
C ALA A 318 -18.18 -37.18 -6.70
N ALA A 319 -18.55 -37.41 -7.96
CA ALA A 319 -18.82 -38.74 -8.50
C ALA A 319 -18.42 -38.86 -9.97
N PRO A 320 -17.88 -40.00 -10.41
CA PRO A 320 -17.61 -40.27 -11.82
C PRO A 320 -18.92 -40.37 -12.61
N VAL A 321 -18.95 -39.79 -13.81
CA VAL A 321 -20.10 -39.80 -14.71
C VAL A 321 -19.66 -40.05 -16.16
N SER A 322 -20.43 -40.87 -16.87
CA SER A 322 -20.31 -41.12 -18.30
C SER A 322 -21.66 -40.89 -19.00
N PRO A 323 -21.68 -40.67 -20.32
CA PRO A 323 -22.92 -40.71 -21.09
C PRO A 323 -23.68 -42.03 -20.89
N ALA A 324 -25.02 -41.98 -20.95
CA ALA A 324 -25.84 -43.16 -20.78
C ALA A 324 -25.51 -44.24 -21.82
N GLY A 325 -25.20 -45.45 -21.37
CA GLY A 325 -24.81 -46.58 -22.23
C GLY A 325 -23.37 -46.52 -22.76
N ALA A 326 -22.55 -45.55 -22.35
CA ALA A 326 -21.13 -45.53 -22.66
C ALA A 326 -20.36 -46.54 -21.79
N ASP A 327 -19.38 -47.21 -22.41
CA ASP A 327 -18.37 -48.01 -21.73
C ASP A 327 -17.03 -47.23 -21.74
N VAL A 328 -16.52 -46.91 -20.56
CA VAL A 328 -15.24 -46.23 -20.38
C VAL A 328 -14.10 -47.24 -20.48
N ALA A 329 -13.12 -46.96 -21.33
CA ALA A 329 -11.96 -47.82 -21.52
C ALA A 329 -11.14 -47.95 -20.23
N ALA A 330 -10.60 -49.16 -19.99
CA ALA A 330 -9.75 -49.42 -18.84
C ALA A 330 -8.46 -48.57 -18.86
N GLY A 331 -8.09 -48.07 -17.69
CA GLY A 331 -6.88 -47.29 -17.46
C GLY A 331 -7.04 -46.27 -16.33
N ASP A 332 -5.94 -45.64 -15.95
CA ASP A 332 -5.94 -44.59 -14.94
C ASP A 332 -6.55 -43.30 -15.49
N PHE A 333 -7.26 -42.56 -14.62
CA PHE A 333 -7.79 -41.25 -14.95
C PHE A 333 -7.46 -40.23 -13.86
N TYR A 334 -7.37 -38.97 -14.26
CA TYR A 334 -7.02 -37.84 -13.41
C TYR A 334 -7.91 -36.64 -13.74
N ALA A 335 -8.13 -35.77 -12.75
CA ALA A 335 -8.84 -34.50 -12.92
C ALA A 335 -8.25 -33.43 -12.00
N THR A 336 -8.31 -32.17 -12.42
CA THR A 336 -7.84 -31.02 -11.63
C THR A 336 -8.85 -29.88 -11.71
N ALA A 337 -9.18 -29.29 -10.57
CA ALA A 337 -10.00 -28.09 -10.47
C ALA A 337 -9.46 -27.17 -9.36
N THR A 338 -9.86 -25.90 -9.41
CA THR A 338 -9.51 -24.87 -8.44
C THR A 338 -10.77 -24.40 -7.74
N ILE A 339 -10.76 -24.33 -6.41
CA ILE A 339 -11.83 -23.66 -5.68
C ILE A 339 -11.58 -22.17 -5.71
N VAL A 340 -12.58 -21.41 -6.16
CA VAL A 340 -12.50 -19.95 -6.32
C VAL A 340 -13.54 -19.30 -5.42
N ALA A 341 -13.14 -18.21 -4.76
CA ALA A 341 -14.04 -17.35 -4.00
C ALA A 341 -14.43 -16.13 -4.84
N GLU A 342 -15.72 -15.80 -4.84
CA GLU A 342 -16.29 -14.57 -5.38
C GLU A 342 -16.77 -13.71 -4.22
N PHE A 343 -16.16 -12.52 -4.09
CA PHE A 343 -16.54 -11.51 -3.10
C PHE A 343 -17.70 -10.68 -3.67
N GLN A 344 -18.77 -10.49 -2.87
CA GLN A 344 -19.98 -9.76 -3.30
C GLN A 344 -20.03 -8.31 -2.83
#